data_AF-A0A922ZYL6-F1
#
_entry.id   AF-A0A922ZYL6-F1
#
_cell.length_a   1.000
_cell.length_b   1.000
_cell.length_c   1.000
_cell.angle_alpha   90.00
_cell.angle_beta   90.00
_cell.angle_gamma   90.00
#
_symmetry.space_group_name_H-M   'P 1'
#
loop_
_entity.id
_entity.type
_entity.pdbx_description
1 polymer ?
#
loop_
_entity_poly.entity_id
_entity_poly.type
_entity_poly.pdbx_seq_one_letter_code
_entity_poly.pdbx_strand_id
1 'polypeptide(L)' 'MPRIATSAYIHSSAVLIGNVEVGERVFIGPNAVIRSDEPGPDGKAQAIVIEMEANIQDGVIIHAL' A
#
# COMPACT_ATOMS: atom_id res chain seq x y z
N MET A 1 7.73 2.75 -7.16
CA MET A 1 7.28 3.80 -6.22
C MET A 1 5.78 3.68 -6.08
N PRO A 2 5.23 3.82 -4.86
CA PRO A 2 3.80 3.75 -4.63
C PRO A 2 3.03 4.77 -5.48
N ARG A 3 1.87 4.37 -6.00
CA ARG A 3 0.91 5.25 -6.68
C ARG A 3 -0.25 5.49 -5.73
N ILE A 4 -0.48 6.76 -5.40
CA ILE A 4 -1.44 7.15 -4.36
C ILE A 4 -2.39 8.17 -4.96
N ALA A 5 -3.70 7.87 -4.93
CA ALA A 5 -4.73 8.82 -5.32
C ALA A 5 -4.68 10.08 -4.44
N THR A 6 -4.93 11.26 -5.02
CA THR A 6 -4.81 12.54 -4.31
C THR A 6 -5.78 12.67 -3.14
N SER A 7 -6.93 11.96 -3.17
CA SER A 7 -7.91 11.97 -2.06
C SER A 7 -7.62 10.96 -0.95
N ALA A 8 -6.61 10.09 -1.10
CA ALA A 8 -6.24 9.14 -0.06
C ALA A 8 -5.52 9.85 1.10
N TYR A 9 -5.82 9.43 2.32
CA TYR A 9 -5.11 9.88 3.51
C TYR A 9 -4.14 8.79 3.97
N ILE A 10 -2.85 9.14 4.03
CA ILE A 10 -1.79 8.27 4.51
C ILE A 10 -1.20 8.91 5.75
N HIS A 11 -1.33 8.25 6.91
CA HIS A 11 -0.69 8.74 8.12
C HIS A 11 0.83 8.85 7.91
N SER A 12 1.46 9.89 8.44
CA SER A 12 2.88 10.17 8.22
C SER A 12 3.83 9.09 8.73
N SER A 13 3.37 8.22 9.63
CA SER A 13 4.13 7.07 10.13
C SER A 13 3.88 5.77 9.37
N ALA A 14 2.94 5.74 8.41
CA ALA A 14 2.74 4.57 7.56
C ALA A 14 3.89 4.44 6.54
N VAL A 15 4.26 3.21 6.23
CA VAL A 15 5.38 2.89 5.33
C VAL A 15 4.85 2.10 4.13
N LEU A 16 4.93 2.69 2.95
CA LEU A 16 4.56 2.07 1.68
C LEU A 16 5.81 1.87 0.83
N ILE A 17 6.13 0.61 0.49
CA ILE A 17 7.36 0.24 -0.23
C ILE A 17 7.01 -0.53 -1.51
N GLY A 18 7.65 -0.15 -2.60
CA GLY A 18 7.63 -0.89 -3.86
C GLY A 18 6.39 -0.61 -4.74
N ASN A 19 5.75 -1.67 -5.24
CA ASN A 19 4.61 -1.61 -6.17
C ASN A 19 3.27 -1.63 -5.40
N VAL A 20 2.96 -0.51 -4.74
CA VAL A 20 1.72 -0.33 -4.00
C VAL A 20 0.81 0.66 -4.74
N GLU A 21 -0.46 0.32 -4.89
CA GLU A 21 -1.47 1.15 -5.55
C GLU A 21 -2.60 1.45 -4.56
N VAL A 22 -2.85 2.73 -4.31
CA VAL A 22 -3.84 3.21 -3.34
C VAL A 22 -4.93 4.00 -4.07
N GLY A 23 -6.16 3.50 -4.01
CA GLY A 23 -7.34 4.11 -4.62
C GLY A 23 -7.85 5.37 -3.93
N GLU A 24 -8.87 5.99 -4.54
CA GLU A 24 -9.53 7.19 -4.02
C GLU A 24 -10.18 6.94 -2.64
N ARG A 25 -10.15 7.95 -1.76
CA ARG A 25 -10.78 7.93 -0.43
C ARG A 25 -10.31 6.80 0.49
N VAL A 26 -9.15 6.21 0.23
CA VAL A 26 -8.54 5.23 1.12
C VAL A 26 -7.97 5.93 2.36
N PHE A 27 -8.14 5.30 3.52
CA PHE A 27 -7.49 5.69 4.76
C PHE A 27 -6.42 4.67 5.15
N ILE A 28 -5.19 5.13 5.40
CA ILE A 28 -4.10 4.31 5.95
C ILE A 28 -3.65 4.90 7.28
N GLY A 29 -3.90 4.14 8.34
CA GLY A 29 -3.66 4.52 9.72
C GLY A 29 -2.19 4.49 10.15
N PRO A 30 -1.89 5.02 11.35
CA PRO A 30 -0.55 5.03 11.92
C PRO A 30 0.16 3.67 11.91
N ASN A 31 1.44 3.68 11.56
CA ASN A 31 2.35 2.54 11.65
C ASN A 31 1.97 1.33 10.78
N ALA A 32 1.03 1.49 9.83
CA ALA A 32 0.77 0.47 8.83
C ALA A 32 2.01 0.27 7.93
N VAL A 33 2.32 -0.98 7.56
CA VAL A 33 3.41 -1.33 6.66
C VAL A 33 2.87 -2.12 5.48
N ILE A 34 3.02 -1.56 4.28
CA ILE A 34 2.51 -2.14 3.04
C ILE A 34 3.69 -2.26 2.09
N ARG A 35 4.12 -3.48 1.82
CA ARG A 35 5.38 -3.74 1.13
C ARG A 35 5.18 -4.75 0.01
N SER A 36 5.41 -4.28 -1.22
CA SER A 36 5.38 -5.05 -2.46
C SER A 36 6.71 -4.85 -3.20
N ASP A 37 7.74 -5.56 -2.76
CA ASP A 37 9.11 -5.44 -3.27
C ASP A 37 9.72 -6.77 -3.71
N GLU A 38 9.02 -7.89 -3.48
CA GLU A 38 9.50 -9.22 -3.88
C GLU A 38 9.20 -9.49 -5.36
N PRO A 39 10.21 -9.80 -6.20
CA PRO A 39 9.99 -10.15 -7.59
C PRO A 39 9.46 -11.59 -7.72
N GLY A 40 8.41 -11.76 -8.52
CA GLY A 40 7.95 -13.07 -8.96
C GLY A 40 8.88 -13.72 -10.00
N PRO A 41 8.51 -14.91 -10.52
CA PRO A 41 9.30 -15.64 -11.52
C PRO A 41 9.56 -14.86 -12.83
N ASP A 42 8.74 -13.85 -13.12
CA ASP A 42 8.89 -12.94 -14.26
C ASP A 42 9.86 -11.77 -13.98
N GLY A 43 10.48 -11.75 -12.80
CA GLY A 43 11.39 -10.72 -12.34
C GLY A 43 10.70 -9.42 -11.93
N LYS A 44 9.37 -9.41 -11.76
CA LYS A 44 8.58 -8.23 -11.41
C LYS A 44 7.83 -8.42 -10.10
N ALA A 45 7.78 -7.36 -9.29
CA ALA A 45 6.92 -7.34 -8.11
C ALA A 45 5.46 -7.12 -8.52
N GLN A 46 4.59 -8.04 -8.12
CA GLN A 46 3.14 -7.91 -8.30
C GLN A 46 2.60 -6.81 -7.40
N ALA A 47 1.61 -6.06 -7.89
CA ALA A 47 1.07 -4.93 -7.14
C ALA A 47 0.24 -5.38 -5.93
N ILE A 48 0.42 -4.71 -4.79
CA ILE A 48 -0.61 -4.67 -3.74
C ILE A 48 -1.56 -3.54 -4.12
N VAL A 49 -2.81 -3.88 -4.42
CA VAL A 49 -3.86 -2.92 -4.81
C VAL A 49 -4.84 -2.77 -3.66
N ILE A 50 -4.98 -1.53 -3.18
CA ILE A 50 -5.96 -1.14 -2.18
C ILE A 50 -7.04 -0.34 -2.90
N GLU A 51 -8.20 -0.95 -3.10
CA GLU A 51 -9.30 -0.34 -3.83
C GLU A 51 -9.94 0.83 -3.09
N MET A 52 -10.74 1.61 -3.81
CA MET A 52 -11.35 2.83 -3.30
C MET A 52 -12.22 2.59 -2.07
N GLU A 53 -12.29 3.58 -1.18
CA GLU A 53 -13.09 3.57 0.06
C GLU A 53 -12.72 2.47 1.07
N ALA A 54 -11.62 1.74 0.84
CA ALA A 54 -11.06 0.83 1.82
C ALA A 54 -10.34 1.57 2.95
N ASN A 55 -10.12 0.89 4.07
CA ASN A 55 -9.29 1.38 5.16
C ASN A 55 -8.31 0.31 5.62
N ILE A 56 -7.07 0.72 5.86
CA ILE A 56 -6.02 -0.05 6.49
C ILE A 56 -5.75 0.59 7.85
N GLN A 57 -6.10 -0.11 8.92
CA GLN A 57 -6.02 0.44 10.27
C GLN A 57 -4.59 0.37 10.84
N ASP A 58 -4.44 0.90 12.04
CA ASP A 58 -3.18 1.04 12.76
C ASP A 58 -2.39 -0.27 12.85
N GLY A 59 -1.10 -0.20 12.53
CA GLY A 59 -0.17 -1.33 12.68
C GLY A 59 -0.42 -2.54 11.76
N VAL A 60 -1.35 -2.45 10.81
CA VAL A 60 -1.59 -3.53 9.84
C VAL A 60 -0.35 -3.73 8.96
N ILE A 61 0.00 -4.99 8.71
CA ILE A 61 1.09 -5.38 7.82
C ILE A 61 0.52 -6.13 6.62
N ILE A 62 0.84 -5.66 5.41
CA ILE A 62 0.50 -6.33 4.16
C ILE A 62 1.79 -6.56 3.38
N HIS A 63 2.03 -7.83 3.02
CA HIS A 63 3.15 -8.27 2.21
C HIS A 63 2.69 -9.39 1.26
N ALA A 64 3.26 -9.46 0.07
CA ALA A 64 2.96 -10.48 -0.93
C ALA A 64 4.21 -10.86 -1.73
N LEU A 65 4.18 -12.05 -2.33
CA LEU A 65 5.17 -12.64 -3.23
C LEU A 65 4.77 -12.39 -4.69
#